data_AF-A0A6A6EYN9-F1
#
_entry.id   AF-A0A6A6EYN9-F1
#
_cell.length_a   1.000
_cell.length_b   1.000
_cell.length_c   1.000
_cell.angle_alpha   90.00
_cell.angle_beta   90.00
_cell.angle_gamma   90.00
#
_symmetry.space_group_name_H-M   'P 1'
#
loop_
_entity.id
_entity.type
_entity.pdbx_description
1 polymer ?
#
loop_
_entity_poly.entity_id
_entity_poly.type
_entity_poly.pdbx_seq_one_letter_code
_entity_poly.pdbx_strand_id
1 'polypeptide(L)'
;MSLTTPTKSGSGFLTFNSLPPRVWIASSSPQPPEKTLLYWKEEGFDATYLPYDPSNQKAYVNTLRSLHDDLELGETFALIAYGEAAAVALKAAIKPVAKLCALVAYYPTVLPSAKSKYPSLLQVTVHIAGLSQISPPPELCEWRCYRYERCSSGFAEPELRSYSDVEANLAWSRTLGCVRRGFKREVDLEPPVQEAWKGKYEIDVPEQGSLKVVQSMSQASPHVTILPTLEGSVGRKELQQFYQESFIPSLVPDFDIRLVSRTVGVDRVVDEMVISFTHSDEVDWILPGVPPTDKHVEIAVVSVVAVRGGKLVSEHMYWDQASVLVQVGLLDPKMVPKNFKNDGLKRLPVSGAEATRQLVEPKQERYNGLLKEHGLLDGLDGMNGVNGS
;
A
#
# COMPACT_ATOMS: atom_id res chain seq x y z
N MET A 1 -3.24 -19.30 -18.27
CA MET A 1 -3.82 -20.36 -17.42
C MET A 1 -4.05 -19.76 -16.04
N SER A 2 -5.28 -19.84 -15.54
CA SER A 2 -5.72 -19.21 -14.29
C SER A 2 -4.94 -19.80 -13.10
N LEU A 3 -4.11 -18.99 -12.45
CA LEU A 3 -3.47 -19.34 -11.18
C LEU A 3 -4.36 -18.85 -10.04
N THR A 4 -5.53 -19.45 -9.90
CA THR A 4 -6.23 -19.50 -8.62
C THR A 4 -5.68 -20.71 -7.87
N THR A 5 -4.73 -20.48 -6.97
CA THR A 5 -4.42 -21.48 -5.93
C THR A 5 -5.69 -21.64 -5.10
N PRO A 6 -6.29 -22.84 -5.01
CA PRO A 6 -7.45 -23.03 -4.17
C PRO A 6 -6.99 -22.87 -2.72
N THR A 7 -7.57 -21.91 -2.02
CA THR A 7 -7.55 -21.87 -0.57
C THR A 7 -8.08 -23.22 -0.08
N LYS A 8 -7.25 -23.99 0.63
CA LYS A 8 -7.72 -25.14 1.42
C LYS A 8 -8.56 -24.59 2.57
N SER A 9 -9.80 -24.23 2.29
CA SER A 9 -10.86 -24.26 3.31
C SER A 9 -11.23 -25.72 3.55
N GLY A 10 -11.66 -26.01 4.78
CA GLY A 10 -11.74 -27.35 5.36
C GLY A 10 -12.51 -28.38 4.54
N SER A 11 -12.26 -29.65 4.90
CA SER A 11 -13.03 -30.82 4.46
C SER A 11 -14.54 -30.54 4.59
N GLY A 12 -15.17 -30.25 3.46
CA GLY A 12 -16.56 -29.85 3.35
C GLY A 12 -17.01 -30.00 1.90
N PHE A 13 -17.80 -31.04 1.68
CA PHE A 13 -18.49 -31.41 0.45
C PHE A 13 -19.13 -30.18 -0.25
N LEU A 14 -18.95 -30.05 -1.58
CA LEU A 14 -19.47 -29.02 -2.52
C LEU A 14 -18.48 -27.91 -2.94
N THR A 15 -17.70 -28.15 -4.00
CA THR A 15 -17.13 -27.10 -4.84
C THR A 15 -18.18 -26.62 -5.84
N PHE A 16 -18.83 -25.49 -5.56
CA PHE A 16 -19.63 -24.80 -6.57
C PHE A 16 -18.67 -24.11 -7.56
N ASN A 17 -18.85 -24.36 -8.86
CA ASN A 17 -18.26 -23.56 -9.92
C ASN A 17 -18.92 -22.17 -9.91
N SER A 18 -18.63 -21.35 -8.90
CA SER A 18 -19.13 -19.98 -8.85
C SER A 18 -18.40 -19.14 -9.90
N LEU A 19 -19.15 -18.48 -10.78
CA LEU A 19 -18.61 -17.46 -11.68
C LEU A 19 -17.92 -16.35 -10.85
N PRO A 20 -16.96 -15.60 -11.43
CA PRO A 20 -16.34 -14.49 -10.73
C PRO A 20 -17.38 -13.47 -10.24
N PRO A 21 -17.24 -12.91 -9.02
CA PRO A 21 -18.17 -11.92 -8.50
C PRO A 21 -18.26 -10.68 -9.40
N ARG A 22 -19.48 -10.19 -9.62
CA ARG A 22 -19.73 -9.14 -10.62
C ARG A 22 -19.54 -7.72 -10.08
N VAL A 23 -18.77 -6.91 -10.81
CA VAL A 23 -18.55 -5.50 -10.52
C VAL A 23 -19.00 -4.65 -11.70
N TRP A 24 -19.90 -3.71 -11.45
CA TRP A 24 -20.31 -2.72 -12.44
C TRP A 24 -19.53 -1.43 -12.24
N ILE A 25 -18.97 -0.89 -13.33
CA ILE A 25 -18.30 0.40 -13.35
C ILE A 25 -19.18 1.37 -14.11
N ALA A 26 -19.68 2.42 -13.46
CA ALA A 26 -20.62 3.36 -14.06
C ALA A 26 -20.07 4.79 -14.12
N SER A 27 -20.14 5.42 -15.28
CA SER A 27 -19.84 6.85 -15.44
C SER A 27 -20.59 7.42 -16.63
N SER A 28 -20.56 8.74 -16.77
CA SER A 28 -21.08 9.45 -17.95
C SER A 28 -20.09 9.45 -19.13
N SER A 29 -18.97 8.73 -19.03
CA SER A 29 -17.99 8.66 -20.11
C SER A 29 -18.59 7.92 -21.31
N PRO A 30 -18.40 8.42 -22.55
CA PRO A 30 -18.84 7.69 -23.73
C PRO A 30 -18.02 6.41 -23.96
N GLN A 31 -16.80 6.35 -23.42
CA GLN A 31 -15.89 5.22 -23.59
C GLN A 31 -15.68 4.48 -22.26
N PRO A 32 -15.65 3.13 -22.28
CA PRO A 32 -15.33 2.33 -21.11
C PRO A 32 -13.93 2.65 -20.57
N PRO A 33 -13.73 2.74 -19.24
CA PRO A 33 -12.41 2.92 -18.66
C PRO A 33 -11.63 1.60 -18.69
N GLU A 34 -10.99 1.29 -19.82
CA GLU A 34 -10.36 -0.01 -20.10
C GLU A 34 -9.34 -0.43 -19.03
N LYS A 35 -8.48 0.49 -18.60
CA LYS A 35 -7.46 0.23 -17.57
C LYS A 35 -8.09 -0.13 -16.22
N THR A 36 -9.15 0.59 -15.83
CA THR A 36 -9.87 0.30 -14.58
C THR A 36 -10.57 -1.06 -14.67
N LEU A 37 -11.23 -1.38 -15.79
CA LEU A 37 -11.86 -2.68 -16.02
C LEU A 37 -10.84 -3.82 -15.95
N LEU A 38 -9.67 -3.64 -16.57
CA LEU A 38 -8.58 -4.62 -16.52
C LEU A 38 -8.12 -4.87 -15.09
N TYR A 39 -7.91 -3.83 -14.29
CA TYR A 39 -7.48 -3.99 -12.90
C TYR A 39 -8.50 -4.75 -12.05
N TRP A 40 -9.81 -4.53 -12.23
CA TRP A 40 -10.82 -5.32 -11.54
C TRP A 40 -10.88 -6.77 -12.01
N LYS A 41 -10.64 -7.03 -13.30
CA LYS A 41 -10.52 -8.40 -13.82
C LYS A 41 -9.29 -9.11 -13.27
N GLU A 42 -8.16 -8.42 -13.15
CA GLU A 42 -6.94 -8.95 -12.50
C GLU A 42 -7.17 -9.29 -11.03
N GLU A 43 -7.98 -8.50 -10.31
CA GLU A 43 -8.45 -8.81 -8.95
C GLU A 43 -9.41 -10.01 -8.88
N GLY A 44 -9.76 -10.61 -10.02
CA GLY A 44 -10.63 -11.77 -10.13
C GLY A 44 -12.12 -11.43 -9.99
N PHE A 45 -12.54 -10.27 -10.48
CA PHE A 45 -13.95 -9.89 -10.60
C PHE A 45 -14.40 -9.94 -12.08
N ASP A 46 -15.68 -10.22 -12.30
CA ASP A 46 -16.31 -9.99 -13.60
C ASP A 46 -16.70 -8.50 -13.71
N ALA A 47 -15.79 -7.70 -14.27
CA ALA A 47 -15.94 -6.25 -14.35
C ALA A 47 -16.54 -5.81 -15.70
N THR A 48 -17.70 -5.13 -15.64
CA THR A 48 -18.43 -4.64 -16.81
C THR A 48 -18.73 -3.15 -16.70
N TYR A 49 -18.63 -2.43 -17.82
CA TYR A 49 -18.98 -1.02 -17.90
C TYR A 49 -20.50 -0.82 -18.05
N LEU A 50 -21.05 0.10 -17.26
CA LEU A 50 -22.44 0.51 -17.28
C LEU A 50 -22.52 2.01 -17.63
N PRO A 51 -22.78 2.38 -18.90
CA PRO A 51 -22.86 3.77 -19.28
C PRO A 51 -24.04 4.48 -18.59
N TYR A 52 -23.81 5.71 -18.17
CA TYR A 52 -24.84 6.61 -17.64
C TYR A 52 -25.12 7.74 -18.62
N ASP A 53 -26.38 7.88 -19.04
CA ASP A 53 -26.86 9.01 -19.83
C ASP A 53 -27.54 10.05 -18.90
N PRO A 54 -26.95 11.25 -18.73
CA PRO A 54 -27.53 12.32 -17.92
C PRO A 54 -28.94 12.72 -18.34
N SER A 55 -29.29 12.58 -19.62
CA SER A 55 -30.62 12.94 -20.13
C SER A 55 -31.71 11.96 -19.71
N ASN A 56 -31.35 10.75 -19.28
CA ASN A 56 -32.29 9.68 -18.96
C ASN A 56 -32.01 9.02 -17.61
N GLN A 57 -31.99 9.82 -16.55
CA GLN A 57 -31.79 9.36 -15.17
C GLN A 57 -32.75 8.22 -14.75
N LYS A 58 -34.01 8.26 -15.21
CA LYS A 58 -35.02 7.24 -14.87
C LYS A 58 -34.64 5.87 -15.43
N ALA A 59 -34.15 5.80 -16.67
CA ALA A 59 -33.68 4.55 -17.25
C ALA A 59 -32.52 3.97 -16.45
N TYR A 60 -31.52 4.79 -16.07
CA TYR A 60 -30.40 4.32 -15.25
C TYR A 60 -30.86 3.74 -13.90
N VAL A 61 -31.78 4.40 -13.20
CA VAL A 61 -32.34 3.87 -11.93
C VAL A 61 -33.09 2.56 -12.14
N ASN A 62 -33.82 2.41 -13.25
CA ASN A 62 -34.47 1.14 -13.59
C ASN A 62 -33.43 0.04 -13.84
N THR A 63 -32.38 0.33 -14.60
CA THR A 63 -31.27 -0.60 -14.84
C THR A 63 -30.63 -1.03 -13.52
N LEU A 64 -30.31 -0.10 -12.61
CA LEU A 64 -29.77 -0.43 -11.29
C LEU A 64 -30.64 -1.42 -10.50
N ARG A 65 -31.97 -1.36 -10.69
CA ARG A 65 -32.91 -2.28 -10.03
C ARG A 65 -32.99 -3.65 -10.71
N SER A 66 -32.61 -3.76 -11.98
CA SER A 66 -32.63 -5.01 -12.75
C SER A 66 -31.25 -5.68 -12.89
N LEU A 67 -30.16 -5.06 -12.42
CA LEU A 67 -28.80 -5.64 -12.46
C LEU A 67 -28.65 -6.99 -11.73
N HIS A 68 -29.67 -7.39 -10.97
CA HIS A 68 -29.71 -8.62 -10.20
C HIS A 68 -30.48 -9.76 -10.86
N ASP A 69 -31.18 -9.48 -11.98
CA ASP A 69 -32.17 -10.38 -12.59
C ASP A 69 -31.55 -11.70 -13.06
N ASP A 70 -30.29 -11.67 -13.50
CA ASP A 70 -29.54 -12.82 -13.99
C ASP A 70 -28.60 -13.44 -12.94
N LEU A 71 -28.61 -12.92 -11.71
CA LEU A 71 -27.83 -13.49 -10.61
C LEU A 71 -28.58 -14.67 -9.97
N GLU A 72 -27.85 -15.72 -9.62
CA GLU A 72 -28.39 -16.89 -8.91
C GLU A 72 -28.63 -16.62 -7.41
N LEU A 73 -29.22 -17.60 -6.71
CA LEU A 73 -29.45 -17.49 -5.28
C LEU A 73 -28.12 -17.42 -4.52
N GLY A 74 -27.96 -16.41 -3.66
CA GLY A 74 -26.74 -16.19 -2.89
C GLY A 74 -25.69 -15.32 -3.60
N GLU A 75 -25.85 -15.05 -4.89
CA GLU A 75 -24.98 -14.13 -5.62
C GLU A 75 -25.32 -12.66 -5.32
N THR A 76 -24.30 -11.82 -5.38
CA THR A 76 -24.40 -10.37 -5.22
C THR A 76 -23.59 -9.64 -6.27
N PHE A 77 -23.79 -8.34 -6.41
CA PHE A 77 -22.93 -7.49 -7.23
C PHE A 77 -22.47 -6.25 -6.46
N ALA A 78 -21.40 -5.63 -6.95
CA ALA A 78 -20.95 -4.32 -6.51
C ALA A 78 -21.08 -3.29 -7.62
N LEU A 79 -21.24 -2.02 -7.24
CA LEU A 79 -21.31 -0.89 -8.14
C LEU A 79 -20.24 0.14 -7.76
N ILE A 80 -19.42 0.53 -8.72
CA ILE A 80 -18.43 1.60 -8.61
C ILE A 80 -18.85 2.68 -9.59
N ALA A 81 -19.31 3.81 -9.09
CA ALA A 81 -19.86 4.87 -9.90
C ALA A 81 -19.05 6.17 -9.77
N TYR A 82 -18.96 6.93 -10.86
CA TYR A 82 -18.21 8.18 -10.96
C TYR A 82 -19.13 9.36 -11.30
N GLY A 83 -18.84 10.55 -10.76
CA GLY A 83 -19.51 11.80 -11.12
C GLY A 83 -21.04 11.77 -10.93
N GLU A 84 -21.80 12.15 -11.95
CA GLU A 84 -23.27 12.17 -11.89
C GLU A 84 -23.88 10.78 -11.70
N ALA A 85 -23.31 9.74 -12.33
CA ALA A 85 -23.75 8.36 -12.14
C ALA A 85 -23.66 7.94 -10.67
N ALA A 86 -22.62 8.42 -9.96
CA ALA A 86 -22.41 8.19 -8.54
C ALA A 86 -23.46 8.89 -7.67
N ALA A 87 -23.79 10.15 -7.98
CA ALA A 87 -24.82 10.90 -7.28
C ALA A 87 -26.19 10.21 -7.39
N VAL A 88 -26.55 9.75 -8.59
CA VAL A 88 -27.81 9.03 -8.82
C VAL A 88 -27.83 7.67 -8.11
N ALA A 89 -26.72 6.91 -8.18
CA ALA A 89 -26.61 5.62 -7.51
C ALA A 89 -26.73 5.75 -5.98
N LEU A 90 -26.06 6.74 -5.38
CA LEU A 90 -26.17 7.04 -3.94
C LEU A 90 -27.60 7.38 -3.54
N LYS A 91 -28.33 8.15 -4.34
CA LYS A 91 -29.74 8.48 -4.06
C LYS A 91 -30.65 7.24 -4.17
N ALA A 92 -30.41 6.38 -5.16
CA ALA A 92 -31.19 5.16 -5.36
C ALA A 92 -30.98 4.15 -4.21
N ALA A 93 -29.74 4.02 -3.73
CA ALA A 93 -29.34 3.05 -2.72
C ALA A 93 -29.75 3.39 -1.28
N ILE A 94 -30.38 4.56 -1.04
CA ILE A 94 -31.04 4.86 0.25
C ILE A 94 -32.13 3.82 0.53
N LYS A 95 -32.83 3.38 -0.52
CA LYS A 95 -33.72 2.23 -0.46
C LYS A 95 -32.94 0.96 -0.84
N PRO A 96 -33.27 -0.21 -0.28
CA PRO A 96 -32.64 -1.46 -0.66
C PRO A 96 -32.67 -1.68 -2.19
N VAL A 97 -31.50 -1.92 -2.76
CA VAL A 97 -31.32 -2.40 -4.14
C VAL A 97 -31.01 -3.89 -4.04
N ALA A 98 -31.81 -4.72 -4.71
CA ALA A 98 -31.69 -6.17 -4.60
C ALA A 98 -30.28 -6.64 -4.97
N LYS A 99 -29.70 -7.52 -4.14
CA LYS A 99 -28.37 -8.14 -4.33
C LYS A 99 -27.17 -7.18 -4.44
N LEU A 100 -27.33 -5.89 -4.22
CA LEU A 100 -26.20 -4.94 -4.16
C LEU A 100 -25.47 -5.08 -2.81
N CYS A 101 -24.22 -5.53 -2.81
CA CYS A 101 -23.44 -5.71 -1.59
C CYS A 101 -22.42 -4.59 -1.31
N ALA A 102 -21.99 -3.87 -2.34
CA ALA A 102 -21.10 -2.72 -2.20
C ALA A 102 -21.41 -1.61 -3.22
N LEU A 103 -21.35 -0.36 -2.76
CA LEU A 103 -21.47 0.85 -3.56
C LEU A 103 -20.27 1.78 -3.26
N VAL A 104 -19.48 2.07 -4.28
CA VAL A 104 -18.41 3.07 -4.19
C VAL A 104 -18.74 4.24 -5.11
N ALA A 105 -18.70 5.46 -4.57
CA ALA A 105 -18.99 6.68 -5.30
C ALA A 105 -17.75 7.57 -5.36
N TYR A 106 -17.26 7.83 -6.57
CA TYR A 106 -16.17 8.76 -6.83
C TYR A 106 -16.72 10.13 -7.21
N TYR A 107 -16.34 11.14 -6.42
CA TYR A 107 -16.67 12.56 -6.57
C TYR A 107 -18.10 12.81 -7.09
N PRO A 108 -19.13 12.32 -6.38
CA PRO A 108 -20.52 12.48 -6.81
C PRO A 108 -20.88 13.97 -6.92
N THR A 109 -21.54 14.36 -8.01
CA THR A 109 -21.93 15.77 -8.22
C THR A 109 -22.90 16.30 -7.16
N VAL A 110 -23.66 15.41 -6.52
CA VAL A 110 -24.51 15.70 -5.37
C VAL A 110 -24.17 14.72 -4.24
N LEU A 111 -23.70 15.25 -3.11
CA LEU A 111 -23.43 14.46 -1.91
C LEU A 111 -24.72 14.18 -1.13
N PRO A 112 -24.86 12.98 -0.53
CA PRO A 112 -25.93 12.71 0.41
C PRO A 112 -25.77 13.58 1.66
N SER A 113 -26.86 13.84 2.38
CA SER A 113 -26.79 14.47 3.70
C SER A 113 -25.90 13.64 4.63
N ALA A 114 -25.16 14.30 5.53
CA ALA A 114 -24.33 13.62 6.54
C ALA A 114 -25.12 12.58 7.36
N LYS A 115 -26.43 12.79 7.54
CA LYS A 115 -27.32 11.89 8.30
C LYS A 115 -28.08 10.87 7.44
N SER A 116 -27.78 10.80 6.15
CA SER A 116 -28.36 9.78 5.26
C SER A 116 -27.90 8.40 5.71
N LYS A 117 -28.84 7.46 5.80
CA LYS A 117 -28.57 6.07 6.15
C LYS A 117 -28.79 5.16 4.96
N TYR A 118 -27.91 4.18 4.83
CA TYR A 118 -27.97 3.12 3.84
C TYR A 118 -28.35 1.80 4.52
N PRO A 119 -28.86 0.81 3.76
CA PRO A 119 -29.08 -0.54 4.29
C PRO A 119 -27.85 -1.08 5.02
N SER A 120 -28.03 -1.67 6.21
CA SER A 120 -26.92 -2.06 7.10
C SER A 120 -25.95 -3.08 6.50
N LEU A 121 -26.42 -3.91 5.56
CA LEU A 121 -25.60 -4.90 4.87
C LEU A 121 -24.84 -4.32 3.66
N LEU A 122 -25.22 -3.13 3.18
CA LEU A 122 -24.59 -2.49 2.05
C LEU A 122 -23.30 -1.78 2.49
N GLN A 123 -22.17 -2.18 1.91
CA GLN A 123 -20.92 -1.44 2.09
C GLN A 123 -20.96 -0.18 1.23
N VAL A 124 -20.88 1.00 1.84
CA VAL A 124 -20.83 2.28 1.10
C VAL A 124 -19.52 2.99 1.39
N THR A 125 -18.82 3.43 0.34
CA THR A 125 -17.65 4.32 0.43
C THR A 125 -17.81 5.46 -0.57
N VAL A 126 -17.52 6.69 -0.14
CA VAL A 126 -17.54 7.87 -1.02
C VAL A 126 -16.18 8.55 -1.02
N HIS A 127 -15.62 8.79 -2.20
CA HIS A 127 -14.38 9.55 -2.40
C HIS A 127 -14.71 10.97 -2.82
N ILE A 128 -14.15 11.95 -2.11
CA ILE A 128 -14.49 13.37 -2.25
C ILE A 128 -13.26 14.12 -2.72
N ALA A 129 -13.38 14.81 -3.85
CA ALA A 129 -12.35 15.68 -4.40
C ALA A 129 -12.37 17.05 -3.70
N GLY A 130 -11.39 17.31 -2.83
CA GLY A 130 -11.41 18.44 -1.90
C GLY A 130 -11.37 19.82 -2.57
N LEU A 131 -10.76 19.94 -3.76
CA LEU A 131 -10.68 21.20 -4.50
C LEU A 131 -11.98 21.55 -5.25
N SER A 132 -12.82 20.56 -5.57
CA SER A 132 -14.03 20.75 -6.39
C SER A 132 -15.34 20.46 -5.65
N GLN A 133 -15.29 19.94 -4.42
CA GLN A 133 -16.47 19.56 -3.65
C GLN A 133 -16.42 20.09 -2.22
N ILE A 134 -17.52 20.73 -1.81
CA ILE A 134 -17.79 21.06 -0.42
C ILE A 134 -18.50 19.87 0.21
N SER A 135 -17.98 19.37 1.32
CA SER A 135 -18.53 18.21 2.02
C SER A 135 -18.58 18.43 3.52
N PRO A 136 -19.50 17.79 4.25
CA PRO A 136 -19.35 17.64 5.69
C PRO A 136 -18.02 16.94 6.02
N PRO A 137 -17.43 17.22 7.21
CA PRO A 137 -16.30 16.45 7.71
C PRO A 137 -16.64 14.94 7.80
N PRO A 138 -15.70 14.04 7.43
CA PRO A 138 -15.95 12.60 7.42
C PRO A 138 -16.48 12.04 8.75
N GLU A 139 -16.00 12.56 9.87
CA GLU A 139 -16.38 12.17 11.23
C GLU A 139 -17.85 12.48 11.58
N LEU A 140 -18.52 13.35 10.82
CA LEU A 140 -19.93 13.69 11.02
C LEU A 140 -20.88 12.84 10.16
N CYS A 141 -20.34 12.08 9.20
CA CYS A 141 -21.13 11.29 8.25
C CYS A 141 -21.51 9.91 8.83
N GLU A 142 -22.78 9.52 8.66
CA GLU A 142 -23.28 8.17 8.98
C GLU A 142 -22.87 7.13 7.90
N TRP A 143 -22.14 7.56 6.88
CA TRP A 143 -21.60 6.77 5.77
C TRP A 143 -20.11 7.03 5.64
N ARG A 144 -19.35 6.02 5.21
CA ARG A 144 -17.89 6.12 5.11
C ARG A 144 -17.49 7.00 3.93
N CYS A 145 -16.67 8.01 4.19
CA CYS A 145 -16.11 8.84 3.14
C CYS A 145 -14.66 9.23 3.38
N TYR A 146 -13.98 9.59 2.30
CA TYR A 146 -12.59 10.00 2.30
C TYR A 146 -12.44 11.25 1.45
N ARG A 147 -11.78 12.26 2.02
CA ARG A 147 -11.54 13.55 1.37
C ARG A 147 -10.08 13.66 0.91
N TYR A 148 -9.90 14.13 -0.31
CA TYR A 148 -8.59 14.28 -0.97
C TYR A 148 -8.35 15.77 -1.22
N GLU A 149 -7.72 16.45 -0.26
CA GLU A 149 -7.69 17.92 -0.19
C GLU A 149 -7.04 18.60 -1.39
N ARG A 150 -6.10 17.91 -2.05
CA ARG A 150 -5.33 18.45 -3.17
C ARG A 150 -5.88 18.03 -4.55
N CYS A 151 -7.03 17.36 -4.58
CA CYS A 151 -7.57 16.78 -5.80
C CYS A 151 -8.87 17.48 -6.24
N SER A 152 -9.02 17.65 -7.54
CA SER A 152 -10.29 17.97 -8.20
C SER A 152 -10.96 16.70 -8.73
N SER A 153 -12.22 16.81 -9.15
CA SER A 153 -12.97 15.70 -9.74
C SER A 153 -12.21 15.11 -10.94
N GLY A 154 -12.25 13.79 -11.09
CA GLY A 154 -11.48 13.07 -12.10
C GLY A 154 -10.08 12.61 -11.65
N PHE A 155 -9.65 12.89 -10.42
CA PHE A 155 -8.31 12.51 -9.95
C PHE A 155 -8.01 11.00 -9.98
N ALA A 156 -9.04 10.17 -10.03
CA ALA A 156 -8.93 8.71 -10.10
C ALA A 156 -9.15 8.14 -11.51
N GLU A 157 -9.19 8.98 -12.55
CA GLU A 157 -9.35 8.58 -13.95
C GLU A 157 -8.05 8.86 -14.72
N PRO A 158 -7.24 7.81 -15.05
CA PRO A 158 -5.91 7.98 -15.66
C PRO A 158 -5.88 8.78 -16.97
N GLU A 159 -6.99 8.84 -17.70
CA GLU A 159 -7.11 9.55 -18.97
C GLU A 159 -7.34 11.06 -18.81
N LEU A 160 -7.68 11.52 -17.60
CA LEU A 160 -7.99 12.91 -17.34
C LEU A 160 -6.77 13.70 -16.86
N ARG A 161 -6.72 14.98 -17.21
CA ARG A 161 -5.68 15.91 -16.75
C ARG A 161 -5.65 16.08 -15.22
N SER A 162 -6.78 15.86 -14.55
CA SER A 162 -6.85 15.93 -13.09
C SER A 162 -6.31 14.68 -12.39
N TYR A 163 -5.92 13.62 -13.13
CA TYR A 163 -5.38 12.39 -12.57
C TYR A 163 -4.23 12.67 -11.61
N SER A 164 -4.29 12.06 -10.42
CA SER A 164 -3.22 12.09 -9.45
C SER A 164 -2.93 10.69 -8.97
N ASP A 165 -1.79 10.14 -9.38
CA ASP A 165 -1.45 8.73 -9.16
C ASP A 165 -1.42 8.35 -7.68
N VAL A 166 -0.86 9.22 -6.83
CA VAL A 166 -0.74 8.98 -5.39
C VAL A 166 -2.12 8.85 -4.74
N GLU A 167 -3.00 9.81 -4.96
CA GLU A 167 -4.35 9.82 -4.40
C GLU A 167 -5.26 8.78 -5.06
N ALA A 168 -5.11 8.53 -6.36
CA ALA A 168 -5.82 7.47 -7.07
C ALA A 168 -5.48 6.09 -6.49
N ASN A 169 -4.19 5.80 -6.24
CA ASN A 169 -3.76 4.55 -5.61
C ASN A 169 -4.33 4.40 -4.18
N LEU A 170 -4.38 5.48 -3.40
CA LEU A 170 -5.01 5.45 -2.08
C LEU A 170 -6.54 5.22 -2.15
N ALA A 171 -7.22 5.86 -3.11
CA ALA A 171 -8.64 5.64 -3.38
C ALA A 171 -8.93 4.22 -3.87
N TRP A 172 -8.03 3.66 -4.68
CA TRP A 172 -8.08 2.28 -5.14
C TRP A 172 -8.09 1.30 -3.96
N SER A 173 -7.11 1.36 -3.05
CA SER A 173 -7.03 0.43 -1.90
C SER A 173 -8.30 0.49 -1.03
N ARG A 174 -8.84 1.70 -0.82
CA ARG A 174 -10.10 1.91 -0.07
C ARG A 174 -11.32 1.35 -0.80
N THR A 175 -11.35 1.46 -2.13
CA THR A 175 -12.41 0.92 -3.00
C THR A 175 -12.38 -0.59 -3.01
N LEU A 176 -11.21 -1.18 -3.23
CA LEU A 176 -11.00 -2.63 -3.19
C LEU A 176 -11.40 -3.19 -1.83
N GLY A 177 -11.05 -2.52 -0.73
CA GLY A 177 -11.47 -2.91 0.61
C GLY A 177 -12.99 -2.84 0.81
N CYS A 178 -13.67 -1.85 0.23
CA CYS A 178 -15.13 -1.75 0.26
C CYS A 178 -15.79 -2.92 -0.47
N VAL A 179 -15.35 -3.17 -1.71
CA VAL A 179 -15.88 -4.23 -2.57
C VAL A 179 -15.64 -5.61 -1.96
N ARG A 180 -14.41 -5.90 -1.52
CA ARG A 180 -14.08 -7.17 -0.85
C ARG A 180 -14.92 -7.42 0.40
N ARG A 181 -15.15 -6.40 1.25
CA ARG A 181 -16.07 -6.51 2.39
C ARG A 181 -17.50 -6.82 1.97
N GLY A 182 -18.00 -6.18 0.91
CA GLY A 182 -19.34 -6.44 0.38
C GLY A 182 -19.50 -7.90 -0.05
N PHE A 183 -18.50 -8.44 -0.75
CA PHE A 183 -18.45 -9.83 -1.17
C PHE A 183 -18.02 -10.82 -0.09
N LYS A 184 -17.64 -10.34 1.11
CA LYS A 184 -17.03 -11.17 2.18
C LYS A 184 -15.84 -11.99 1.66
N ARG A 185 -15.02 -11.38 0.80
CA ARG A 185 -13.89 -12.01 0.13
C ARG A 185 -12.59 -11.65 0.82
N GLU A 186 -11.91 -12.66 1.31
CA GLU A 186 -10.53 -12.55 1.80
C GLU A 186 -9.57 -13.02 0.71
N VAL A 187 -8.46 -12.31 0.55
CA VAL A 187 -7.42 -12.61 -0.43
C VAL A 187 -6.11 -12.65 0.32
N ASP A 188 -5.41 -13.78 0.22
CA ASP A 188 -4.07 -13.92 0.78
C ASP A 188 -3.05 -13.25 -0.14
N LEU A 189 -2.38 -12.23 0.39
CA LEU A 189 -1.37 -11.45 -0.33
C LEU A 189 0.05 -11.99 -0.13
N GLU A 190 0.26 -12.87 0.84
CA GLU A 190 1.60 -13.34 1.18
C GLU A 190 2.25 -14.20 0.11
N PRO A 191 1.55 -15.14 -0.56
CA PRO A 191 2.18 -16.02 -1.54
C PRO A 191 2.97 -15.30 -2.63
N PRO A 192 2.46 -14.28 -3.35
CA PRO A 192 3.26 -13.59 -4.34
C PRO A 192 4.45 -12.83 -3.74
N VAL A 193 4.34 -12.34 -2.50
CA VAL A 193 5.44 -11.67 -1.78
C VAL A 193 6.52 -12.67 -1.39
N GLN A 194 6.13 -13.85 -0.90
CA GLN A 194 7.05 -14.94 -0.58
C GLN A 194 7.76 -15.47 -1.83
N GLU A 195 7.08 -15.57 -2.98
CA GLU A 195 7.73 -15.99 -4.22
C GLU A 195 8.76 -14.97 -4.73
N ALA A 196 8.49 -13.67 -4.57
CA ALA A 196 9.47 -12.63 -4.84
C ALA A 196 10.63 -12.66 -3.83
N TRP A 197 10.34 -12.92 -2.54
CA TRP A 197 11.36 -13.06 -1.49
C TRP A 197 12.36 -14.17 -1.82
N LYS A 198 11.87 -15.37 -2.14
CA LYS A 198 12.72 -16.51 -2.54
C LYS A 198 13.64 -16.15 -3.70
N GLY A 199 13.11 -15.46 -4.70
CA GLY A 199 13.90 -15.02 -5.85
C GLY A 199 15.03 -14.05 -5.49
N LYS A 200 14.83 -13.20 -4.47
CA LYS A 200 15.83 -12.22 -4.03
C LYS A 200 16.90 -12.81 -3.12
N TYR A 201 16.52 -13.69 -2.20
CA TYR A 201 17.33 -14.03 -1.04
C TYR A 201 17.62 -15.53 -0.86
N GLU A 202 17.00 -16.41 -1.64
CA GLU A 202 17.19 -17.87 -1.53
C GLU A 202 17.73 -18.50 -2.83
N ILE A 203 17.96 -17.69 -3.87
CA ILE A 203 18.51 -18.14 -5.15
C ILE A 203 19.79 -17.34 -5.44
N ASP A 204 20.93 -17.98 -5.20
CA ASP A 204 22.25 -17.35 -5.32
C ASP A 204 22.70 -17.14 -6.77
N VAL A 205 22.03 -17.79 -7.74
CA VAL A 205 22.32 -17.62 -9.17
C VAL A 205 21.58 -16.37 -9.69
N PRO A 206 22.27 -15.26 -10.03
CA PRO A 206 21.61 -13.98 -10.27
C PRO A 206 20.60 -13.98 -11.43
N GLU A 207 20.88 -14.73 -12.50
CA GLU A 207 19.96 -14.89 -13.63
C GLU A 207 18.65 -15.59 -13.20
N GLN A 208 18.76 -16.64 -12.38
CA GLN A 208 17.60 -17.42 -11.93
C GLN A 208 16.78 -16.67 -10.89
N GLY A 209 17.45 -16.02 -9.93
CA GLY A 209 16.80 -15.23 -8.90
C GLY A 209 16.07 -14.02 -9.49
N SER A 210 16.74 -13.25 -10.34
CA SER A 210 16.14 -12.08 -11.01
C SER A 210 14.90 -12.47 -11.85
N LEU A 211 14.97 -13.57 -12.61
CA LEU A 211 13.84 -14.08 -13.37
C LEU A 211 12.66 -14.46 -12.46
N LYS A 212 12.93 -15.14 -11.34
CA LYS A 212 11.91 -15.53 -10.35
C LYS A 212 11.20 -14.32 -9.75
N VAL A 213 11.94 -13.26 -9.43
CA VAL A 213 11.37 -12.01 -8.91
C VAL A 213 10.43 -11.38 -9.91
N VAL A 214 10.88 -11.15 -11.15
CA VAL A 214 10.07 -10.43 -12.17
C VAL A 214 8.89 -11.26 -12.69
N GLN A 215 8.92 -12.59 -12.57
CA GLN A 215 7.77 -13.46 -12.81
C GLN A 215 6.64 -13.25 -11.79
N SER A 216 6.98 -12.85 -10.57
CA SER A 216 6.03 -12.55 -9.48
C SER A 216 5.45 -11.14 -9.58
N MET A 217 6.01 -10.27 -10.43
CA MET A 217 5.56 -8.90 -10.64
C MET A 217 4.48 -8.78 -11.71
N SER A 218 3.81 -7.62 -11.81
CA SER A 218 2.78 -7.29 -12.80
C SER A 218 3.40 -6.98 -14.17
N GLN A 219 2.63 -7.14 -15.26
CA GLN A 219 3.07 -6.69 -16.60
C GLN A 219 2.91 -5.17 -16.79
N ALA A 220 2.09 -4.53 -15.96
CA ALA A 220 1.76 -3.12 -16.06
C ALA A 220 2.83 -2.21 -15.43
N SER A 221 4.08 -2.34 -15.90
CA SER A 221 5.22 -1.50 -15.52
C SER A 221 5.48 -1.45 -13.99
N PRO A 222 5.79 -2.60 -13.35
CA PRO A 222 6.05 -2.65 -11.91
C PRO A 222 7.32 -1.87 -11.56
N HIS A 223 7.48 -1.44 -10.31
CA HIS A 223 8.69 -0.74 -9.88
C HIS A 223 9.21 -1.14 -8.51
N VAL A 224 10.52 -0.97 -8.32
CA VAL A 224 11.18 -1.13 -7.02
C VAL A 224 11.92 0.17 -6.75
N THR A 225 11.83 0.67 -5.53
CA THR A 225 12.58 1.85 -5.10
C THR A 225 13.22 1.58 -3.75
N ILE A 226 14.54 1.60 -3.76
CA ILE A 226 15.40 1.54 -2.60
C ILE A 226 15.69 2.99 -2.20
N LEU A 227 14.91 3.53 -1.26
CA LEU A 227 14.86 4.97 -1.04
C LEU A 227 16.19 5.58 -0.59
N PRO A 228 16.95 4.97 0.34
CA PRO A 228 18.11 5.67 0.90
C PRO A 228 19.29 5.82 -0.06
N THR A 229 19.40 4.98 -1.08
CA THR A 229 20.42 5.06 -2.15
C THR A 229 19.86 5.44 -3.51
N LEU A 230 18.54 5.59 -3.62
CA LEU A 230 17.80 5.87 -4.87
C LEU A 230 18.04 4.81 -5.96
N GLU A 231 18.18 3.56 -5.55
CA GLU A 231 18.34 2.43 -6.45
C GLU A 231 17.00 1.75 -6.78
N GLY A 232 17.03 0.87 -7.78
CA GLY A 232 15.87 0.16 -8.30
C GLY A 232 15.55 0.54 -9.74
N SER A 233 14.36 0.16 -10.19
CA SER A 233 13.97 0.37 -11.58
C SER A 233 12.46 0.28 -11.80
N VAL A 234 12.02 0.57 -13.03
CA VAL A 234 10.63 0.50 -13.49
C VAL A 234 10.57 -0.39 -14.72
N GLY A 235 9.62 -1.32 -14.75
CA GLY A 235 9.47 -2.30 -15.82
C GLY A 235 10.20 -3.61 -15.51
N ARG A 236 9.63 -4.74 -15.97
CA ARG A 236 10.18 -6.08 -15.66
C ARG A 236 11.58 -6.30 -16.22
N LYS A 237 11.87 -5.76 -17.40
CA LYS A 237 13.16 -5.98 -18.07
C LYS A 237 14.27 -5.29 -17.30
N GLU A 238 14.06 -4.02 -16.99
CA GLU A 238 15.02 -3.19 -16.28
C GLU A 238 15.15 -3.64 -14.81
N LEU A 239 14.07 -4.12 -14.19
CA LEU A 239 14.13 -4.76 -12.87
C LEU A 239 14.90 -6.08 -12.88
N GLN A 240 14.72 -6.92 -13.91
CA GLN A 240 15.49 -8.16 -14.01
C GLN A 240 16.98 -7.85 -14.06
N GLN A 241 17.38 -6.88 -14.89
CA GLN A 241 18.76 -6.44 -14.97
C GLN A 241 19.27 -5.92 -13.62
N PHE A 242 18.50 -5.05 -12.95
CA PHE A 242 18.86 -4.54 -11.62
C PHE A 242 19.08 -5.68 -10.60
N TYR A 243 18.18 -6.65 -10.52
CA TYR A 243 18.35 -7.77 -9.60
C TYR A 243 19.55 -8.66 -9.94
N GLN A 244 19.77 -8.90 -11.23
CA GLN A 244 20.85 -9.74 -11.73
C GLN A 244 22.22 -9.10 -11.54
N GLU A 245 22.35 -7.80 -11.74
CA GLU A 245 23.64 -7.11 -11.80
C GLU A 245 24.02 -6.42 -10.50
N SER A 246 23.05 -5.91 -9.72
CA SER A 246 23.34 -5.03 -8.57
C SER A 246 22.82 -5.55 -7.23
N PHE A 247 21.77 -6.38 -7.22
CA PHE A 247 21.15 -6.81 -5.96
C PHE A 247 21.64 -8.18 -5.49
N ILE A 248 21.40 -9.23 -6.28
CA ILE A 248 21.70 -10.62 -5.88
C ILE A 248 23.20 -10.87 -5.71
N PRO A 249 24.09 -10.34 -6.57
CA PRO A 249 25.54 -10.50 -6.38
C PRO A 249 26.07 -9.93 -5.06
N SER A 250 25.38 -8.96 -4.47
CA SER A 250 25.76 -8.26 -3.23
C SER A 250 25.31 -8.97 -1.94
N LEU A 251 24.86 -10.23 -2.02
CA LEU A 251 24.56 -11.05 -0.83
C LEU A 251 25.84 -11.73 -0.32
N VAL A 252 26.52 -11.06 0.61
CA VAL A 252 27.74 -11.58 1.25
C VAL A 252 27.45 -12.85 2.08
N PRO A 253 28.47 -13.71 2.37
CA PRO A 253 28.23 -15.03 2.96
C PRO A 253 27.52 -15.06 4.32
N ASP A 254 27.69 -14.02 5.15
CA ASP A 254 27.05 -13.90 6.48
C ASP A 254 25.81 -13.01 6.47
N PHE A 255 25.27 -12.69 5.29
CA PHE A 255 24.07 -11.90 5.13
C PHE A 255 22.85 -12.64 5.69
N ASP A 256 22.22 -12.05 6.70
CA ASP A 256 21.04 -12.59 7.38
C ASP A 256 19.89 -11.58 7.35
N ILE A 257 18.67 -12.10 7.17
CA ILE A 257 17.45 -11.31 7.31
C ILE A 257 16.51 -11.97 8.31
N ARG A 258 16.15 -11.21 9.34
CA ARG A 258 15.15 -11.59 10.33
C ARG A 258 13.90 -10.73 10.17
N LEU A 259 12.78 -11.35 9.79
CA LEU A 259 11.47 -10.69 9.84
C LEU A 259 11.10 -10.41 11.31
N VAL A 260 10.84 -9.14 11.63
CA VAL A 260 10.42 -8.68 12.96
C VAL A 260 8.90 -8.63 13.05
N SER A 261 8.28 -7.99 12.06
CA SER A 261 6.82 -7.89 11.99
C SER A 261 6.35 -7.85 10.53
N ARG A 262 5.11 -8.31 10.31
CA ARG A 262 4.42 -8.25 9.01
C ARG A 262 3.02 -7.70 9.21
N THR A 263 2.67 -6.67 8.44
CA THR A 263 1.31 -6.10 8.38
C THR A 263 0.72 -6.33 7.00
N VAL A 264 -0.42 -7.04 6.93
CA VAL A 264 -1.13 -7.31 5.68
C VAL A 264 -2.37 -6.41 5.58
N GLY A 265 -2.37 -5.54 4.57
CA GLY A 265 -3.47 -4.65 4.22
C GLY A 265 -4.41 -5.24 3.17
N VAL A 266 -5.19 -4.37 2.51
CA VAL A 266 -6.09 -4.79 1.42
C VAL A 266 -5.29 -5.25 0.19
N ASP A 267 -4.23 -4.53 -0.15
CA ASP A 267 -3.44 -4.72 -1.37
C ASP A 267 -1.95 -4.46 -1.11
N ARG A 268 -1.52 -4.46 0.15
CA ARG A 268 -0.14 -4.21 0.55
C ARG A 268 0.31 -5.16 1.65
N VAL A 269 1.57 -5.55 1.60
CA VAL A 269 2.28 -6.23 2.69
C VAL A 269 3.41 -5.30 3.13
N VAL A 270 3.46 -5.00 4.42
CA VAL A 270 4.53 -4.21 5.02
C VAL A 270 5.34 -5.12 5.91
N ASP A 271 6.60 -5.33 5.54
CA ASP A 271 7.55 -6.12 6.30
C ASP A 271 8.53 -5.20 7.02
N GLU A 272 8.64 -5.36 8.32
CA GLU A 272 9.71 -4.81 9.13
C GLU A 272 10.70 -5.92 9.42
N MET A 273 11.96 -5.73 9.04
CA MET A 273 13.01 -6.73 9.10
C MET A 273 14.31 -6.14 9.64
N VAL A 274 15.12 -6.99 10.25
CA VAL A 274 16.52 -6.68 10.53
C VAL A 274 17.38 -7.38 9.49
N ILE A 275 18.24 -6.61 8.84
CA ILE A 275 19.28 -7.11 7.96
C ILE A 275 20.61 -6.96 8.69
N SER A 276 21.41 -8.02 8.73
CA SER A 276 22.76 -8.00 9.28
C SER A 276 23.76 -8.68 8.38
N PHE A 277 24.95 -8.11 8.27
CA PHE A 277 26.04 -8.64 7.45
C PHE A 277 27.37 -8.01 7.86
N THR A 278 28.48 -8.66 7.51
CA THR A 278 29.80 -8.05 7.54
C THR A 278 30.10 -7.46 6.17
N HIS A 279 30.51 -6.19 6.09
CA HIS A 279 30.87 -5.53 4.82
C HIS A 279 32.24 -6.01 4.32
N SER A 280 32.32 -7.31 3.97
CA SER A 280 33.51 -8.03 3.52
C SER A 280 33.68 -8.04 1.99
N ASP A 281 32.65 -7.65 1.26
CA ASP A 281 32.64 -7.47 -0.21
C ASP A 281 31.74 -6.27 -0.56
N GLU A 282 31.65 -5.91 -1.84
CA GLU A 282 30.79 -4.84 -2.35
C GLU A 282 29.29 -5.16 -2.12
N VAL A 283 28.63 -4.33 -1.31
CA VAL A 283 27.17 -4.41 -1.05
C VAL A 283 26.50 -3.17 -1.64
N ASP A 284 26.49 -3.10 -2.97
CA ASP A 284 26.20 -1.86 -3.70
C ASP A 284 24.81 -1.30 -3.42
N TRP A 285 23.80 -2.15 -3.21
CA TRP A 285 22.44 -1.69 -2.96
C TRP A 285 22.24 -1.04 -1.57
N ILE A 286 23.22 -1.15 -0.67
CA ILE A 286 23.24 -0.46 0.64
C ILE A 286 24.34 0.61 0.68
N LEU A 287 25.52 0.30 0.13
CA LEU A 287 26.75 1.09 0.23
C LEU A 287 27.40 1.29 -1.15
N PRO A 288 26.71 1.93 -2.11
CA PRO A 288 27.17 1.99 -3.49
C PRO A 288 28.54 2.67 -3.59
N GLY A 289 29.51 1.95 -4.17
CA GLY A 289 30.88 2.44 -4.38
C GLY A 289 31.74 2.56 -3.11
N VAL A 290 31.32 1.99 -1.98
CA VAL A 290 32.14 1.90 -0.76
C VAL A 290 32.90 0.58 -0.76
N PRO A 291 34.24 0.58 -0.75
CA PRO A 291 35.01 -0.66 -0.65
C PRO A 291 34.74 -1.40 0.66
N PRO A 292 34.98 -2.73 0.72
CA PRO A 292 34.84 -3.51 1.94
C PRO A 292 35.50 -2.84 3.14
N THR A 293 34.75 -2.73 4.24
CA THR A 293 35.21 -2.07 5.47
C THR A 293 35.48 -3.05 6.60
N ASP A 294 35.14 -4.33 6.40
CA ASP A 294 35.22 -5.42 7.38
C ASP A 294 34.46 -5.13 8.69
N LYS A 295 33.50 -4.20 8.64
CA LYS A 295 32.65 -3.86 9.78
C LYS A 295 31.32 -4.57 9.68
N HIS A 296 30.84 -5.02 10.82
CA HIS A 296 29.51 -5.58 10.95
C HIS A 296 28.46 -4.47 10.92
N VAL A 297 27.38 -4.70 10.18
CA VAL A 297 26.24 -3.80 10.01
C VAL A 297 24.99 -4.52 10.49
N GLU A 298 24.18 -3.84 11.29
CA GLU A 298 22.82 -4.25 11.71
C GLU A 298 21.85 -3.09 11.42
N ILE A 299 20.90 -3.29 10.52
CA ILE A 299 19.91 -2.27 10.14
C ILE A 299 18.48 -2.78 10.17
N ALA A 300 17.59 -1.96 10.72
CA ALA A 300 16.16 -2.12 10.56
C ALA A 300 15.74 -1.59 9.17
N VAL A 301 15.04 -2.43 8.41
CA VAL A 301 14.53 -2.14 7.08
C VAL A 301 13.02 -2.32 7.07
N VAL A 302 12.31 -1.39 6.44
CA VAL A 302 10.88 -1.53 6.14
C VAL A 302 10.72 -1.72 4.63
N SER A 303 10.09 -2.81 4.21
CA SER A 303 9.66 -3.02 2.82
C SER A 303 8.14 -2.89 2.72
N VAL A 304 7.67 -2.01 1.84
CA VAL A 304 6.26 -1.81 1.52
C VAL A 304 5.98 -2.38 0.14
N VAL A 305 5.40 -3.57 0.08
CA VAL A 305 5.09 -4.29 -1.16
C VAL A 305 3.61 -4.10 -1.51
N ALA A 306 3.32 -3.56 -2.69
CA ALA A 306 1.96 -3.49 -3.22
C ALA A 306 1.68 -4.64 -4.17
N VAL A 307 0.50 -5.23 -4.04
CA VAL A 307 0.04 -6.41 -4.80
C VAL A 307 -1.29 -6.09 -5.47
N ARG A 308 -1.40 -6.40 -6.76
CA ARG A 308 -2.65 -6.35 -7.52
C ARG A 308 -2.81 -7.63 -8.31
N GLY A 309 -4.00 -8.24 -8.25
CA GLY A 309 -4.31 -9.45 -9.00
C GLY A 309 -3.31 -10.60 -8.80
N GLY A 310 -2.80 -10.75 -7.57
CA GLY A 310 -1.80 -11.77 -7.24
C GLY A 310 -0.40 -11.51 -7.80
N LYS A 311 -0.09 -10.26 -8.21
CA LYS A 311 1.22 -9.85 -8.72
C LYS A 311 1.73 -8.60 -8.01
N LEU A 312 3.04 -8.52 -7.79
CA LEU A 312 3.68 -7.34 -7.22
C LEU A 312 3.61 -6.19 -8.23
N VAL A 313 3.12 -5.03 -7.80
CA VAL A 313 3.10 -3.81 -8.63
C VAL A 313 4.17 -2.82 -8.21
N SER A 314 4.49 -2.77 -6.92
CA SER A 314 5.60 -1.94 -6.44
C SER A 314 6.21 -2.48 -5.16
N GLU A 315 7.47 -2.13 -4.92
CA GLU A 315 8.13 -2.31 -3.63
C GLU A 315 8.93 -1.05 -3.26
N HIS A 316 8.77 -0.59 -2.02
CA HIS A 316 9.53 0.54 -1.49
C HIS A 316 10.27 0.10 -0.24
N MET A 317 11.59 0.23 -0.24
CA MET A 317 12.46 -0.12 0.88
C MET A 317 12.99 1.13 1.58
N TYR A 318 12.94 1.13 2.91
CA TYR A 318 13.36 2.24 3.77
C TYR A 318 14.28 1.73 4.86
N TRP A 319 15.32 2.51 5.18
CA TRP A 319 16.16 2.34 6.37
C TRP A 319 16.88 3.65 6.70
N ASP A 320 17.56 3.69 7.84
CA ASP A 320 18.39 4.82 8.25
C ASP A 320 19.82 4.68 7.68
N GLN A 321 20.09 5.38 6.58
CA GLN A 321 21.41 5.35 5.94
C GLN A 321 22.49 6.03 6.79
N ALA A 322 22.14 7.01 7.64
CA ALA A 322 23.12 7.61 8.53
C ALA A 322 23.62 6.58 9.56
N SER A 323 22.74 5.71 10.05
CA SER A 323 23.13 4.58 10.91
C SER A 323 24.10 3.63 10.22
N VAL A 324 23.84 3.25 8.95
CA VAL A 324 24.78 2.44 8.17
C VAL A 324 26.15 3.12 8.09
N LEU A 325 26.18 4.41 7.68
CA LEU A 325 27.42 5.16 7.50
C LEU A 325 28.21 5.32 8.81
N VAL A 326 27.54 5.44 9.96
CA VAL A 326 28.19 5.42 11.29
C VAL A 326 28.82 4.06 11.55
N GLN A 327 28.07 2.97 11.30
CA GLN A 327 28.54 1.61 11.55
C GLN A 327 29.76 1.26 10.69
N VAL A 328 29.77 1.65 9.41
CA VAL A 328 30.94 1.45 8.53
C VAL A 328 32.05 2.49 8.76
N GLY A 329 31.80 3.54 9.55
CA GLY A 329 32.76 4.57 9.94
C GLY A 329 33.03 5.64 8.88
N LEU A 330 32.11 5.82 7.93
CA LEU A 330 32.11 6.93 6.97
C LEU A 330 31.47 8.20 7.56
N LEU A 331 30.64 8.05 8.59
CA LEU A 331 30.07 9.17 9.33
C LEU A 331 30.56 9.14 10.78
N ASP A 332 31.38 10.13 11.18
CA ASP A 332 31.72 10.35 12.58
C ASP A 332 30.69 11.31 13.21
N PRO A 333 29.87 10.84 14.18
CA PRO A 333 28.89 11.69 14.84
C PRO A 333 29.50 12.91 15.54
N LYS A 334 30.80 12.90 15.88
CA LYS A 334 31.46 14.01 16.55
C LYS A 334 31.87 15.14 15.60
N MET A 335 31.80 14.91 14.29
CA MET A 335 32.17 15.89 13.26
C MET A 335 31.05 16.91 13.03
N VAL A 336 30.78 17.72 14.04
CA VAL A 336 29.80 18.79 14.02
C VAL A 336 30.39 20.04 13.35
N PRO A 337 29.69 20.72 12.42
CA PRO A 337 30.17 21.97 11.86
C PRO A 337 30.36 23.05 12.93
N LYS A 338 31.43 23.85 12.80
CA LYS A 338 31.92 24.75 13.87
C LYS A 338 30.84 25.70 14.42
N ASN A 339 30.02 26.27 13.56
CA ASN A 339 28.93 27.17 13.95
C ASN A 339 27.94 26.46 14.90
N PHE A 340 27.48 25.25 14.53
CA PHE A 340 26.57 24.48 15.39
C PHE A 340 27.23 24.02 16.68
N LYS A 341 28.52 23.71 16.65
CA LYS A 341 29.27 23.36 17.86
C LYS A 341 29.38 24.53 18.82
N ASN A 342 29.60 25.74 18.31
CA ASN A 342 29.60 26.97 19.11
C ASN A 342 28.23 27.27 19.71
N ASP A 343 27.15 26.90 19.00
CA ASP A 343 25.77 27.00 19.48
C ASP A 343 25.39 25.85 20.44
N GLY A 344 26.34 24.98 20.81
CA GLY A 344 26.16 23.96 21.85
C GLY A 344 25.82 22.56 21.34
N LEU A 345 25.79 22.31 20.02
CA LEU A 345 25.58 20.98 19.48
C LEU A 345 26.82 20.09 19.72
N LYS A 346 26.69 19.10 20.61
CA LYS A 346 27.77 18.20 21.03
C LYS A 346 28.15 17.14 19.99
N ARG A 347 27.17 16.58 19.29
CA ARG A 347 27.32 15.58 18.21
C ARG A 347 26.16 15.68 17.22
N LEU A 348 26.30 15.06 16.05
CA LEU A 348 25.21 14.84 15.12
C LEU A 348 24.16 13.91 15.76
N PRO A 349 22.85 14.19 15.58
CA PRO A 349 21.77 13.43 16.19
C PRO A 349 21.49 12.13 15.42
N VAL A 350 22.49 11.26 15.36
CA VAL A 350 22.47 9.98 14.63
C VAL A 350 22.78 8.84 15.59
N SER A 351 22.06 7.72 15.41
CA SER A 351 22.28 6.46 16.13
C SER A 351 22.96 5.44 15.21
N GLY A 352 23.68 4.48 15.77
CA GLY A 352 24.22 3.33 15.06
C GLY A 352 23.34 2.08 15.20
N ALA A 353 23.98 0.91 15.35
CA ALA A 353 23.32 -0.39 15.49
C ALA A 353 22.38 -0.47 16.71
N GLU A 354 22.57 0.38 17.72
CA GLU A 354 21.72 0.42 18.90
C GLU A 354 20.25 0.72 18.59
N ALA A 355 19.96 1.45 17.50
CA ALA A 355 18.59 1.70 17.06
C ALA A 355 17.89 0.40 16.63
N THR A 356 18.58 -0.42 15.82
CA THR A 356 18.11 -1.75 15.38
C THR A 356 17.90 -2.68 16.57
N ARG A 357 18.86 -2.70 17.51
CA ARG A 357 18.76 -3.53 18.73
C ARG A 357 17.62 -3.10 19.63
N GLN A 358 17.33 -1.79 19.72
CA GLN A 358 16.19 -1.27 20.47
C GLN A 358 14.85 -1.69 19.86
N LEU A 359 14.76 -1.79 18.53
CA LEU A 359 13.55 -2.29 17.85
C LEU A 359 13.25 -3.74 18.23
N VAL A 360 14.27 -4.61 18.17
CA VAL A 360 14.11 -6.05 18.44
C VAL A 360 13.95 -6.34 19.93
N GLU A 361 14.70 -5.64 20.76
CA GLU A 361 14.72 -5.83 22.21
C GLU A 361 14.58 -4.47 22.91
N PRO A 362 13.34 -3.96 23.07
CA PRO A 362 13.11 -2.68 23.71
C PRO A 362 13.57 -2.68 25.16
N LYS A 363 14.51 -1.81 25.51
CA LYS A 363 14.95 -1.56 26.89
C LYS A 363 14.80 -0.10 27.27
N GLN A 364 14.25 0.17 28.46
CA GLN A 364 13.95 1.53 28.91
C GLN A 364 15.22 2.38 29.02
N GLU A 365 16.31 1.80 29.47
CA GLU A 365 17.60 2.46 29.70
C GLU A 365 18.30 2.91 28.40
N ARG A 366 17.94 2.33 27.26
CA ARG A 366 18.50 2.68 25.94
C ARG A 366 17.79 3.89 25.30
N TYR A 367 16.61 4.28 25.79
CA TYR A 367 15.92 5.46 25.27
C TYR A 367 16.57 6.78 25.72
N ASN A 368 16.36 7.80 24.89
CA ASN A 368 16.71 9.20 25.17
C ASN A 368 18.21 9.47 25.38
N GLY A 369 19.11 8.57 24.99
CA GLY A 369 20.56 8.75 25.14
C GLY A 369 21.05 10.07 24.56
N LEU A 370 20.64 10.41 23.32
CA LEU A 370 21.00 11.69 22.68
C LEU A 370 20.40 12.89 23.42
N LEU A 371 19.14 12.82 23.89
CA LEU A 371 18.54 13.91 24.66
C LEU A 371 19.29 14.18 25.97
N LYS A 372 19.67 13.11 26.70
CA LYS A 372 20.50 13.19 27.91
C LYS A 372 21.88 13.78 27.60
N GLU A 373 22.52 13.32 26.53
CA GLU A 373 23.82 13.83 26.10
C GLU A 373 23.76 15.35 25.86
N HIS A 374 22.67 15.85 25.29
CA HIS A 374 22.44 17.27 25.04
C HIS A 374 21.85 18.05 26.23
N GLY A 375 21.66 17.42 27.41
CA GLY A 375 21.10 18.06 28.61
C GLY A 375 19.64 18.48 28.47
N LEU A 376 18.91 17.93 27.48
CA LEU A 376 17.52 18.29 27.19
C LEU A 376 16.51 17.66 28.18
N LEU A 377 16.98 16.81 29.09
CA LEU A 377 16.15 16.15 30.11
C LEU A 377 16.47 16.58 31.55
N ASP A 378 17.50 17.41 31.77
CA ASP A 378 18.02 17.74 33.10
C ASP A 378 17.01 18.49 34.00
N GLY A 379 15.90 19.00 33.43
CA GLY A 379 14.81 19.66 34.16
C GLY A 379 13.55 18.83 34.41
N LEU A 380 13.44 17.61 33.87
CA LEU A 380 12.23 16.79 33.98
C LEU A 380 12.17 15.93 35.26
N ASP A 381 13.32 15.63 35.87
CA ASP A 381 13.38 14.89 37.13
C ASP A 381 12.90 15.70 38.34
N GLY A 382 12.76 17.03 38.21
CA GLY A 382 12.27 17.93 39.27
C GLY A 382 10.75 17.98 39.45
N MET A 383 9.95 17.42 38.53
CA MET A 383 8.48 17.48 38.59
C MET A 383 7.82 16.24 39.23
N ASN A 384 8.56 15.16 39.45
CA ASN A 384 8.04 13.94 40.10
C ASN A 384 8.10 13.98 41.64
N GLY A 385 8.56 15.09 42.23
CA GLY A 385 8.72 15.24 43.68
C GLY A 385 7.62 16.00 44.42
N VAL A 386 6.55 16.48 43.76
CA VAL A 386 5.57 17.40 44.39
C VAL A 386 4.19 16.78 44.65
N ASN A 387 3.88 15.59 44.15
CA ASN A 387 2.57 14.93 44.41
C ASN A 387 2.71 13.66 45.25
N GLY A 388 3.34 13.78 46.42
CA GLY A 388 3.49 12.69 47.38
C GLY A 388 3.56 13.19 48.82
N SER A 389 2.50 13.85 49.29
CA SER A 389 2.22 14.10 50.71
C SER A 389 0.73 14.19 50.93
#